data_AF-A0A7S1PYJ8-F1
#
_entry.id   AF-A0A7S1PYJ8-F1
#
_cell.length_a   1.000
_cell.length_b   1.000
_cell.length_c   1.000
_cell.angle_alpha   90.00
_cell.angle_beta   90.00
_cell.angle_gamma   90.00
#
_symmetry.space_group_name_H-M   'P 1'
#
loop_
_entity.id
_entity.type
_entity.pdbx_description
1 polymer ?
#
loop_
_entity_poly.entity_id
_entity_poly.type
_entity_poly.pdbx_seq_one_letter_code
_entity_poly.pdbx_strand_id
1 'polypeptide(L)'
;VAMGAAGALWLTFEEFRHRRTKAERQGERFWRLLQELVSALEQEEARAHVDHLRRESANAHAFDASKAEVLGRFMGPVFHQNGVDQAWMDAHMPYYLEDPEIARLAERLGELCSLGTLGPLAAEKGRCVVAAGLEGEAARLNGEKGVLRSYSEAGESYEVAFVLKDLGSVSVSLPVSSLTLLTVEEVLESIQQQLGVVALPEVQAIVHRLRTECKSQSLFLHRRQGLDAAILKPVFERHGVDSKWYAHITSAVGSKRPEVLERAKRVEDLLAYTSGDPEHPLHAAADAWQPAPRRPLEERARVRPHEQLWEVVDG
;
A
#
# COMPACT_ATOMS: atom_id res chain seq x y z
N VAL A 1 -18.96 57.97 -18.67
CA VAL A 1 -18.21 57.16 -17.68
C VAL A 1 -19.14 56.43 -16.70
N ALA A 2 -20.07 57.11 -16.01
CA ALA A 2 -21.02 56.46 -15.08
C ALA A 2 -21.94 55.40 -15.72
N MET A 3 -22.41 55.60 -16.96
CA MET A 3 -23.21 54.57 -17.67
C MET A 3 -22.39 53.35 -18.14
N GLY A 4 -21.07 53.49 -18.32
CA GLY A 4 -20.19 52.37 -18.67
C GLY A 4 -19.92 51.43 -17.50
N ALA A 5 -19.83 51.97 -16.28
CA ALA A 5 -19.61 51.19 -15.05
C ALA A 5 -20.83 50.34 -14.66
N ALA A 6 -22.05 50.86 -14.85
CA ALA A 6 -23.29 50.13 -14.58
C ALA A 6 -23.50 48.95 -15.56
N GLY A 7 -23.16 49.13 -16.84
CA GLY A 7 -23.22 48.04 -17.83
C GLY A 7 -22.20 46.92 -17.56
N ALA A 8 -20.99 47.28 -17.11
CA ALA A 8 -19.96 46.31 -16.73
C ALA A 8 -20.37 45.50 -15.48
N LEU A 9 -20.98 46.14 -14.47
CA LEU A 9 -21.48 45.47 -13.27
C LEU A 9 -22.68 44.54 -13.54
N TRP A 10 -23.51 44.86 -14.53
CA TRP A 10 -24.62 44.00 -14.93
C TRP A 10 -24.15 42.72 -15.63
N LEU A 11 -23.19 42.84 -16.56
CA LEU A 11 -22.60 41.69 -17.26
C LEU A 11 -21.88 40.73 -16.30
N THR A 12 -21.16 41.26 -15.31
CA THR A 12 -20.51 40.42 -14.28
C THR A 12 -21.53 39.73 -13.37
N PHE A 13 -22.68 40.36 -13.09
CA PHE A 13 -23.75 39.75 -12.32
C PHE A 13 -24.49 38.64 -13.07
N GLU A 14 -24.81 38.82 -14.35
CA GLU A 14 -25.41 37.77 -15.19
C GLU A 14 -24.45 36.59 -15.39
N GLU A 15 -23.16 36.86 -15.63
CA GLU A 15 -22.14 35.81 -15.66
C GLU A 15 -22.05 35.07 -14.33
N PHE A 16 -22.10 35.78 -13.20
CA PHE A 16 -22.10 35.16 -11.87
C PHE A 16 -23.33 34.27 -11.65
N ARG A 17 -24.53 34.75 -12.01
CA ARG A 17 -25.78 33.98 -11.91
C ARG A 17 -25.75 32.76 -12.82
N HIS A 18 -25.24 32.89 -14.04
CA HIS A 18 -25.12 31.77 -14.97
C HIS A 18 -24.10 30.74 -14.48
N ARG A 19 -22.95 31.17 -13.95
CA ARG A 19 -21.96 30.29 -13.33
C ARG A 19 -22.52 29.56 -12.11
N ARG A 20 -23.28 30.26 -11.26
CA ARG A 20 -23.92 29.67 -10.08
C ARG A 20 -24.96 28.61 -10.46
N THR A 21 -25.87 28.92 -11.38
CA THR A 21 -26.88 27.94 -11.84
C THR A 21 -26.26 26.74 -12.56
N LYS A 22 -25.15 26.95 -13.29
CA LYS A 22 -24.38 25.85 -13.89
C LYS A 22 -23.73 24.97 -12.81
N ALA A 23 -23.15 25.58 -11.76
CA ALA A 23 -22.55 24.84 -10.65
C ALA A 23 -23.59 24.04 -9.86
N GLU A 24 -24.75 24.64 -9.56
CA GLU A 24 -25.87 23.97 -8.88
C GLU A 24 -26.36 22.76 -9.69
N ARG A 25 -26.52 22.89 -11.02
CA ARG A 25 -26.91 21.76 -11.89
C ARG A 25 -25.86 20.65 -11.96
N GLN A 26 -24.58 20.99 -11.92
CA GLN A 26 -23.51 19.98 -11.92
C GLN A 26 -23.42 19.27 -10.57
N GLY A 27 -23.63 19.98 -9.46
CA GLY A 27 -23.75 19.38 -8.13
C GLY A 27 -24.93 18.40 -8.04
N GLU A 28 -26.11 18.79 -8.54
CA GLU A 28 -27.28 17.91 -8.60
C GLU A 28 -27.03 16.66 -9.47
N ARG A 29 -26.38 16.83 -10.63
CA ARG A 29 -25.97 15.71 -11.49
C ARG A 29 -24.99 14.78 -10.78
N PHE A 30 -24.00 15.33 -10.08
CA PHE A 30 -22.99 14.56 -9.34
C PHE A 30 -23.62 13.78 -8.19
N TRP A 31 -24.52 14.41 -7.42
CA TRP A 31 -25.29 13.75 -6.36
C TRP A 31 -26.14 12.59 -6.89
N ARG A 32 -26.87 12.78 -8.00
CA ARG A 32 -27.65 11.70 -8.64
C ARG A 32 -26.77 10.54 -9.09
N LEU A 33 -25.63 10.84 -9.72
CA LEU A 33 -24.67 9.83 -10.12
C LEU A 33 -24.21 8.99 -8.90
N LEU A 34 -23.84 9.63 -7.79
CA LEU A 34 -23.43 8.92 -6.57
C LEU A 34 -24.55 8.03 -6.01
N GLN A 35 -25.79 8.51 -5.99
CA GLN A 35 -26.93 7.71 -5.55
C GLN A 35 -27.14 6.47 -6.40
N GLU A 36 -27.05 6.60 -7.72
CA GLU A 36 -27.20 5.49 -8.65
C GLU A 36 -26.05 4.48 -8.50
N LEU A 37 -24.81 4.94 -8.34
CA LEU A 37 -23.65 4.08 -8.09
C LEU A 37 -23.77 3.31 -6.78
N VAL A 38 -24.13 3.99 -5.68
CA VAL A 38 -24.38 3.34 -4.40
C VAL A 38 -25.50 2.31 -4.54
N SER A 39 -26.63 2.70 -5.15
CA SER A 39 -27.77 1.81 -5.34
C SER A 39 -27.41 0.57 -6.17
N ALA A 40 -26.59 0.71 -7.21
CA ALA A 40 -26.12 -0.39 -8.03
C ALA A 40 -25.25 -1.38 -7.24
N LEU A 41 -24.33 -0.88 -6.41
CA LEU A 41 -23.47 -1.72 -5.56
C LEU A 41 -24.19 -2.30 -4.35
N GLU A 42 -25.33 -1.73 -3.95
CA GLU A 42 -26.15 -2.26 -2.87
C GLU A 42 -27.10 -3.39 -3.31
N GLN A 43 -27.21 -3.65 -4.61
CA GLN A 43 -27.93 -4.81 -5.12
C GLN A 43 -27.32 -6.12 -4.60
N GLU A 44 -28.18 -7.11 -4.32
CA GLU A 44 -27.76 -8.39 -3.74
C GLU A 44 -26.68 -9.10 -4.56
N GLU A 45 -26.81 -9.09 -5.89
CA GLU A 45 -25.81 -9.68 -6.79
C GLU A 45 -24.46 -8.96 -6.69
N ALA A 46 -24.44 -7.62 -6.69
CA ALA A 46 -23.22 -6.84 -6.57
C ALA A 46 -22.54 -7.07 -5.22
N ARG A 47 -23.32 -7.03 -4.13
CA ARG A 47 -22.84 -7.34 -2.78
C ARG A 47 -22.22 -8.74 -2.71
N ALA A 48 -22.88 -9.75 -3.25
CA ALA A 48 -22.36 -11.12 -3.25
C ALA A 48 -21.00 -11.24 -3.98
N HIS A 49 -20.82 -10.54 -5.10
CA HIS A 49 -19.53 -10.53 -5.83
C HIS A 49 -18.45 -9.77 -5.06
N VAL A 50 -18.78 -8.60 -4.49
CA VAL A 50 -17.83 -7.82 -3.68
C VAL A 50 -17.44 -8.60 -2.43
N ASP A 51 -18.38 -9.23 -1.73
CA ASP A 51 -18.12 -10.02 -0.53
C ASP A 51 -17.35 -11.31 -0.84
N HIS A 52 -17.60 -11.95 -1.99
CA HIS A 52 -16.73 -13.01 -2.47
C HIS A 52 -15.30 -12.49 -2.68
N LEU A 53 -15.15 -11.35 -3.35
CA LEU A 53 -13.84 -10.76 -3.58
C LEU A 53 -13.13 -10.39 -2.27
N ARG A 54 -13.83 -9.83 -1.28
CA ARG A 54 -13.29 -9.51 0.05
C ARG A 54 -12.76 -10.75 0.78
N ARG A 55 -13.48 -11.86 0.68
CA ARG A 55 -13.08 -13.14 1.30
C ARG A 55 -11.82 -13.71 0.65
N GLU A 56 -11.79 -13.79 -0.67
CA GLU A 56 -10.67 -14.37 -1.43
C GLU A 56 -9.41 -13.47 -1.41
N SER A 57 -9.59 -12.16 -1.31
CA SER A 57 -8.48 -11.21 -1.33
C SER A 57 -7.64 -11.30 -0.07
N ALA A 58 -6.35 -11.63 -0.21
CA ALA A 58 -5.44 -11.76 0.93
C ALA A 58 -5.19 -10.44 1.70
N ASN A 59 -5.36 -9.30 1.02
CA ASN A 59 -5.14 -7.94 1.50
C ASN A 59 -5.85 -6.92 0.56
N ALA A 60 -5.77 -5.63 0.88
CA ALA A 60 -6.36 -4.55 0.08
C ALA A 60 -5.83 -4.49 -1.36
N HIS A 61 -4.57 -4.89 -1.59
CA HIS A 61 -4.01 -4.93 -2.93
C HIS A 61 -4.66 -5.99 -3.83
N ALA A 62 -4.77 -7.23 -3.34
CA ALA A 62 -5.41 -8.31 -4.10
C ALA A 62 -6.87 -7.97 -4.43
N PHE A 63 -7.53 -7.28 -3.49
CA PHE A 63 -8.85 -6.72 -3.68
C PHE A 63 -8.84 -5.65 -4.78
N ASP A 64 -7.99 -4.64 -4.69
CA ASP A 64 -7.89 -3.54 -5.64
C ASP A 64 -7.52 -3.97 -7.07
N ALA A 65 -6.67 -5.00 -7.20
CA ALA A 65 -6.31 -5.56 -8.50
C ALA A 65 -7.51 -6.20 -9.22
N SER A 66 -8.42 -6.82 -8.46
CA SER A 66 -9.57 -7.55 -9.00
C SER A 66 -10.86 -6.71 -8.98
N LYS A 67 -10.93 -5.67 -8.14
CA LYS A 67 -12.16 -4.87 -7.96
C LYS A 67 -12.53 -4.11 -9.22
N ALA A 68 -11.57 -3.68 -10.04
CA ALA A 68 -11.86 -2.91 -11.24
C ALA A 68 -12.76 -3.69 -12.21
N GLU A 69 -12.52 -4.99 -12.36
CA GLU A 69 -13.34 -5.87 -13.20
C GLU A 69 -14.74 -6.07 -12.59
N VAL A 70 -14.80 -6.43 -11.29
CA VAL A 70 -16.06 -6.70 -10.59
C VAL A 70 -16.92 -5.44 -10.51
N LEU A 71 -16.37 -4.34 -10.01
CA LEU A 71 -17.08 -3.06 -9.88
C LEU A 71 -17.42 -2.49 -11.25
N GLY A 72 -16.55 -2.66 -12.26
CA GLY A 72 -16.81 -2.22 -13.63
C GLY A 72 -18.08 -2.82 -14.23
N ARG A 73 -18.42 -4.07 -13.89
CA ARG A 73 -19.66 -4.73 -14.32
C ARG A 73 -20.92 -4.03 -13.79
N PHE A 74 -20.87 -3.48 -12.58
CA PHE A 74 -22.03 -2.86 -11.92
C PHE A 74 -22.06 -1.33 -12.08
N MET A 75 -20.90 -0.67 -12.01
CA MET A 75 -20.77 0.79 -12.13
C MET A 75 -20.70 1.26 -13.58
N GLY A 76 -20.16 0.44 -14.50
CA GLY A 76 -20.00 0.78 -15.91
C GLY A 76 -21.31 1.20 -16.60
N PRO A 77 -22.43 0.47 -16.43
CA PRO A 77 -23.73 0.89 -16.96
C PRO A 77 -24.21 2.25 -16.43
N VAL A 78 -24.00 2.53 -15.14
CA VAL A 78 -24.38 3.81 -14.51
C VAL A 78 -23.56 4.96 -15.10
N PHE A 79 -22.25 4.76 -15.23
CA PHE A 79 -21.36 5.73 -15.89
C PHE A 79 -21.79 6.01 -17.33
N HIS A 80 -22.06 4.96 -18.11
CA HIS A 80 -22.50 5.09 -19.50
C HIS A 80 -23.83 5.85 -19.63
N GLN A 81 -24.83 5.52 -18.81
CA GLN A 81 -26.13 6.19 -18.81
C GLN A 81 -26.03 7.68 -18.48
N ASN A 82 -25.10 8.05 -17.60
CA ASN A 82 -24.86 9.44 -17.22
C ASN A 82 -23.90 10.18 -18.15
N GLY A 83 -23.31 9.51 -19.15
CA GLY A 83 -22.35 10.10 -20.09
C GLY A 83 -21.10 10.62 -19.37
N VAL A 84 -20.58 9.86 -18.40
CA VAL A 84 -19.38 10.16 -17.63
C VAL A 84 -18.51 8.91 -17.53
N ASP A 85 -17.27 9.07 -17.09
CA ASP A 85 -16.35 7.98 -16.76
C ASP A 85 -15.75 8.17 -15.36
N GLN A 86 -14.90 7.24 -14.94
CA GLN A 86 -14.23 7.31 -13.64
C GLN A 86 -13.33 8.56 -13.54
N ALA A 87 -12.65 8.95 -14.61
CA ALA A 87 -11.78 10.11 -14.62
C ALA A 87 -12.57 11.42 -14.38
N TRP A 88 -13.75 11.53 -14.97
CA TRP A 88 -14.67 12.63 -14.71
C TRP A 88 -15.08 12.66 -13.24
N MET A 89 -15.43 11.51 -12.66
CA MET A 89 -15.80 11.40 -11.24
C MET A 89 -14.66 11.83 -10.32
N ASP A 90 -13.45 11.32 -10.53
CA ASP A 90 -12.27 11.63 -9.73
C ASP A 90 -11.92 13.12 -9.80
N ALA A 91 -12.07 13.73 -10.99
CA ALA A 91 -11.85 15.16 -11.18
C ALA A 91 -12.89 16.03 -10.47
N HIS A 92 -14.14 15.57 -10.37
CA HIS A 92 -15.25 16.37 -9.81
C HIS A 92 -15.46 16.15 -8.31
N MET A 93 -15.08 14.98 -7.78
CA MET A 93 -15.26 14.62 -6.37
C MET A 93 -14.79 15.71 -5.39
N PRO A 94 -13.57 16.25 -5.48
CA PRO A 94 -13.08 17.21 -4.47
C PRO A 94 -13.90 18.50 -4.39
N TYR A 95 -14.57 18.90 -5.47
CA TYR A 95 -15.34 20.15 -5.52
C TYR A 95 -16.70 20.07 -4.83
N TYR A 96 -17.23 18.87 -4.64
CA TYR A 96 -18.59 18.66 -4.15
C TYR A 96 -18.64 18.03 -2.75
N LEU A 97 -17.50 17.63 -2.17
CA LEU A 97 -17.42 17.07 -0.82
C LEU A 97 -17.76 18.07 0.30
N GLU A 98 -17.85 19.38 0.01
CA GLU A 98 -18.34 20.37 0.98
C GLU A 98 -19.85 20.20 1.26
N ASP A 99 -20.59 19.58 0.34
CA ASP A 99 -22.00 19.24 0.54
C ASP A 99 -22.11 17.96 1.42
N PRO A 100 -22.76 18.02 2.60
CA PRO A 100 -22.85 16.89 3.52
C PRO A 100 -23.53 15.64 2.94
N GLU A 101 -24.49 15.79 2.03
CA GLU A 101 -25.17 14.64 1.44
C GLU A 101 -24.28 13.93 0.43
N ILE A 102 -23.57 14.72 -0.39
CA ILE A 102 -22.58 14.20 -1.35
C ILE A 102 -21.44 13.52 -0.59
N ALA A 103 -20.92 14.16 0.46
CA ALA A 103 -19.89 13.57 1.31
C ALA A 103 -20.30 12.21 1.90
N ARG A 104 -21.52 12.11 2.44
CA ARG A 104 -22.06 10.85 2.97
C ARG A 104 -22.19 9.77 1.90
N LEU A 105 -22.66 10.12 0.70
CA LEU A 105 -22.76 9.16 -0.40
C LEU A 105 -21.39 8.73 -0.92
N ALA A 106 -20.44 9.66 -1.00
CA ALA A 106 -19.06 9.37 -1.40
C ALA A 106 -18.37 8.45 -0.38
N GLU A 107 -18.56 8.70 0.92
CA GLU A 107 -18.09 7.83 2.00
C GLU A 107 -18.69 6.42 1.85
N ARG A 108 -20.03 6.33 1.70
CA ARG A 108 -20.72 5.06 1.50
C ARG A 108 -20.23 4.31 0.26
N LEU A 109 -20.03 5.01 -0.85
CA LEU A 109 -19.47 4.43 -2.06
C LEU A 109 -18.04 3.93 -1.82
N GLY A 110 -17.23 4.70 -1.10
CA GLY A 110 -15.89 4.31 -0.66
C GLY A 110 -15.90 3.01 0.15
N GLU A 111 -16.80 2.87 1.12
CA GLU A 111 -16.98 1.64 1.91
C GLU A 111 -17.30 0.44 1.00
N LEU A 112 -18.26 0.59 0.10
CA LEU A 112 -18.68 -0.47 -0.85
C LEU A 112 -17.56 -0.87 -1.81
N CYS A 113 -16.73 0.10 -2.21
CA CYS A 113 -15.58 -0.09 -3.10
C CYS A 113 -14.28 -0.45 -2.36
N SER A 114 -14.35 -0.66 -1.04
CA SER A 114 -13.20 -1.04 -0.21
C SER A 114 -13.24 -2.52 0.18
N LEU A 115 -12.08 -3.04 0.56
CA LEU A 115 -11.98 -4.36 1.22
C LEU A 115 -12.81 -4.43 2.51
N GLY A 116 -13.08 -3.26 3.12
CA GLY A 116 -13.75 -3.14 4.40
C GLY A 116 -12.79 -3.30 5.58
N THR A 117 -13.35 -3.11 6.77
CA THR A 117 -12.65 -3.29 8.03
C THR A 117 -13.09 -4.59 8.70
N LEU A 118 -12.20 -5.16 9.51
CA LEU A 118 -12.41 -6.40 10.23
C LEU A 118 -12.76 -6.10 11.68
N GLY A 119 -13.93 -6.55 12.12
CA GLY A 119 -14.33 -6.61 13.52
C GLY A 119 -14.23 -5.29 14.32
N PRO A 120 -14.19 -5.36 15.66
CA PRO A 120 -14.24 -4.19 16.53
C PRO A 120 -12.98 -3.31 16.50
N LEU A 121 -11.83 -3.81 16.01
CA LEU A 121 -10.63 -2.99 15.78
C LEU A 121 -10.79 -2.03 14.59
N ALA A 122 -11.84 -2.19 13.77
CA ALA A 122 -12.05 -1.43 12.54
C ALA A 122 -10.78 -1.40 11.64
N ALA A 123 -10.05 -2.51 11.58
CA ALA A 123 -8.77 -2.61 10.88
C ALA A 123 -8.91 -3.35 9.55
N GLU A 124 -8.25 -2.86 8.50
CA GLU A 124 -8.25 -3.55 7.20
C GLU A 124 -7.49 -4.88 7.26
N LYS A 125 -7.92 -5.86 6.47
CA LYS A 125 -7.16 -7.10 6.25
C LYS A 125 -5.79 -6.76 5.64
N GLY A 126 -4.73 -7.35 6.18
CA GLY A 126 -3.36 -6.98 5.84
C GLY A 126 -2.68 -6.04 6.84
N ARG A 127 -3.42 -5.47 7.81
CA ARG A 127 -2.82 -4.60 8.84
C ARG A 127 -1.91 -5.39 9.78
N CYS A 128 -0.79 -4.78 10.14
CA CYS A 128 0.18 -5.34 11.06
C CYS A 128 -0.25 -5.13 12.51
N VAL A 129 -0.21 -6.20 13.29
CA VAL A 129 -0.53 -6.24 14.72
C VAL A 129 0.64 -6.83 15.48
N VAL A 130 0.73 -6.49 16.77
CA VAL A 130 1.57 -7.19 17.73
C VAL A 130 0.69 -7.93 18.73
N ALA A 131 1.03 -9.19 19.00
CA ALA A 131 0.36 -9.98 20.02
C ALA A 131 0.89 -9.62 21.41
N ALA A 132 -0.01 -9.50 22.39
CA ALA A 132 0.31 -9.20 23.78
C ALA A 132 -0.69 -9.85 24.74
N GLY A 133 -0.27 -10.05 26.00
CA GLY A 133 -1.16 -10.58 27.04
C GLY A 133 -1.64 -12.02 26.82
N LEU A 134 -0.92 -12.81 26.01
CA LEU A 134 -1.19 -14.23 25.84
C LEU A 134 -0.57 -15.05 26.97
N GLU A 135 -1.26 -16.10 27.39
CA GLU A 135 -0.82 -17.02 28.45
C GLU A 135 -0.57 -18.44 27.92
N GLY A 136 0.07 -19.30 28.72
CA GLY A 136 0.32 -20.71 28.37
C GLY A 136 1.23 -20.89 27.16
N GLU A 137 0.92 -21.87 26.31
CA GLU A 137 1.73 -22.17 25.10
C GLU A 137 1.72 -21.02 24.07
N ALA A 138 0.68 -20.18 24.09
CA ALA A 138 0.58 -19.02 23.21
C ALA A 138 1.43 -17.83 23.68
N ALA A 139 1.92 -17.83 24.93
CA ALA A 139 2.75 -16.75 25.47
C ALA A 139 4.03 -16.49 24.65
N ARG A 140 4.51 -17.51 23.92
CA ARG A 140 5.64 -17.38 22.98
C ARG A 140 5.40 -16.40 21.83
N LEU A 141 4.14 -16.08 21.54
CA LEU A 141 3.76 -15.12 20.51
C LEU A 141 3.69 -13.68 21.04
N ASN A 142 3.83 -13.47 22.35
CA ASN A 142 3.85 -12.10 22.90
C ASN A 142 5.06 -11.32 22.35
N GLY A 143 4.80 -10.16 21.77
CA GLY A 143 5.79 -9.33 21.08
C GLY A 143 6.00 -9.71 19.60
N GLU A 144 5.48 -10.86 19.15
CA GLU A 144 5.55 -11.25 17.75
C GLU A 144 4.60 -10.42 16.90
N LYS A 145 5.05 -10.11 15.68
CA LYS A 145 4.31 -9.29 14.72
C LYS A 145 3.63 -10.20 13.70
N GLY A 146 2.36 -9.93 13.46
CA GLY A 146 1.53 -10.68 12.53
C GLY A 146 0.68 -9.75 11.67
N VAL A 147 -0.06 -10.37 10.74
CA VAL A 147 -0.93 -9.70 9.79
C VAL A 147 -2.36 -10.18 9.98
N LEU A 148 -3.32 -9.26 10.10
CA LEU A 148 -4.74 -9.58 10.19
C LEU A 148 -5.24 -10.23 8.89
N ARG A 149 -5.89 -11.39 8.99
CA ARG A 149 -6.45 -12.14 7.86
C ARG A 149 -7.97 -12.12 7.84
N SER A 150 -8.61 -12.38 8.97
CA SER A 150 -10.07 -12.44 9.06
C SER A 150 -10.52 -12.14 10.50
N TYR A 151 -11.81 -11.90 10.68
CA TYR A 151 -12.45 -11.77 11.99
C TYR A 151 -13.62 -12.75 12.07
N SER A 152 -13.69 -13.50 13.15
CA SER A 152 -14.81 -14.39 13.47
C SER A 152 -15.69 -13.74 14.51
N GLU A 153 -16.92 -13.38 14.13
CA GLU A 153 -17.92 -12.85 15.06
C GLU A 153 -18.30 -13.90 16.12
N ALA A 154 -18.45 -15.16 15.72
CA ALA A 154 -18.85 -16.24 16.63
C ALA A 154 -17.81 -16.52 17.72
N GLY A 155 -16.52 -16.35 17.40
CA GLY A 155 -15.41 -16.56 18.33
C GLY A 155 -14.82 -15.26 18.89
N GLU A 156 -15.40 -14.10 18.58
CA GLU A 156 -14.88 -12.76 18.89
C GLU A 156 -13.36 -12.62 18.76
N SER A 157 -12.80 -13.23 17.70
CA SER A 157 -11.36 -13.37 17.53
C SER A 157 -10.92 -13.07 16.10
N TYR A 158 -9.70 -12.58 15.99
CA TYR A 158 -9.03 -12.32 14.72
C TYR A 158 -8.13 -13.49 14.36
N GLU A 159 -8.18 -13.90 13.11
CA GLU A 159 -7.15 -14.75 12.53
C GLU A 159 -5.93 -13.91 12.17
N VAL A 160 -4.80 -14.20 12.81
CA VAL A 160 -3.53 -13.50 12.63
C VAL A 160 -2.51 -14.44 12.05
N ALA A 161 -1.92 -14.06 10.91
CA ALA A 161 -0.80 -14.78 10.31
C ALA A 161 0.53 -14.23 10.83
N PHE A 162 1.29 -15.07 11.54
CA PHE A 162 2.66 -14.80 11.95
C PHE A 162 3.63 -15.43 10.95
N VAL A 163 4.76 -14.78 10.70
CA VAL A 163 5.89 -15.38 9.99
C VAL A 163 6.97 -15.66 11.02
N LEU A 164 7.05 -16.87 11.54
CA LEU A 164 8.02 -17.25 12.57
C LEU A 164 9.32 -17.72 11.92
N LYS A 165 10.48 -17.39 12.51
CA LYS A 165 11.80 -17.69 11.94
C LYS A 165 12.00 -19.18 11.62
N ASP A 166 11.46 -20.06 12.46
CA ASP A 166 11.75 -21.51 12.40
C ASP A 166 10.58 -22.36 11.90
N LEU A 167 9.37 -21.80 11.79
CA LEU A 167 8.14 -22.56 11.54
C LEU A 167 7.38 -22.12 10.28
N GLY A 168 7.89 -21.14 9.55
CA GLY A 168 7.20 -20.56 8.41
C GLY A 168 6.00 -19.71 8.82
N SER A 169 5.00 -19.60 7.95
CA SER A 169 3.78 -18.84 8.26
C SER A 169 2.80 -19.69 9.07
N VAL A 170 2.34 -19.17 10.21
CA VAL A 170 1.37 -19.81 11.09
C VAL A 170 0.19 -18.86 11.32
N SER A 171 -1.02 -19.32 11.02
CA SER A 171 -2.26 -18.61 11.38
C SER A 171 -2.72 -19.02 12.77
N VAL A 172 -3.07 -18.05 13.62
CA VAL A 172 -3.58 -18.27 14.97
C VAL A 172 -4.81 -17.39 15.19
N SER A 173 -5.84 -17.93 15.84
CA SER A 173 -7.00 -17.15 16.27
C SER A 173 -6.72 -16.50 17.62
N LEU A 174 -6.75 -15.16 17.68
CA LEU A 174 -6.43 -14.38 18.88
C LEU A 174 -7.60 -13.45 19.25
N PRO A 175 -7.92 -13.31 20.56
CA PRO A 175 -8.96 -12.39 20.98
C PRO A 175 -8.52 -10.93 20.78
N VAL A 176 -9.50 -10.05 20.64
CA VAL A 176 -9.29 -8.61 20.42
C VAL A 176 -8.37 -7.98 21.48
N SER A 177 -8.55 -8.37 22.74
CA SER A 177 -7.78 -7.86 23.88
C SER A 177 -6.28 -8.20 23.83
N SER A 178 -5.89 -9.15 22.99
CA SER A 178 -4.51 -9.60 22.84
C SER A 178 -3.79 -8.99 21.64
N LEU A 179 -4.42 -8.05 20.93
CA LEU A 179 -3.88 -7.46 19.72
C LEU A 179 -3.76 -5.95 19.85
N THR A 180 -2.59 -5.44 19.48
CA THR A 180 -2.35 -4.01 19.32
C THR A 180 -2.01 -3.71 17.87
N LEU A 181 -2.76 -2.79 17.25
CA LEU A 181 -2.45 -2.31 15.90
C LEU A 181 -1.16 -1.50 15.94
N LEU A 182 -0.24 -1.79 15.01
CA LEU A 182 0.96 -1.00 14.84
C LEU A 182 0.68 0.22 13.95
N THR A 183 1.26 1.35 14.34
CA THR A 183 1.34 2.56 13.52
C THR A 183 2.26 2.35 12.31
N VAL A 184 2.14 3.23 11.31
CA VAL A 184 2.99 3.17 10.10
C VAL A 184 4.48 3.28 10.48
N GLU A 185 4.79 4.13 11.47
CA GLU A 185 6.14 4.38 11.96
C GLU A 185 6.72 3.16 12.67
N GLU A 186 5.94 2.48 13.50
CA GLU A 186 6.34 1.23 14.18
C GLU A 186 6.55 0.09 13.17
N VAL A 187 5.73 0.01 12.13
CA VAL A 187 5.91 -0.93 11.03
C VAL A 187 7.21 -0.62 10.28
N LEU A 188 7.44 0.64 9.91
CA LEU A 188 8.66 1.08 9.24
C LEU A 188 9.92 0.80 10.07
N GLU A 189 9.89 1.13 11.35
CA GLU A 189 11.00 0.87 12.26
C GLU A 189 11.26 -0.64 12.38
N SER A 190 10.21 -1.43 12.51
CA SER A 190 10.32 -2.88 12.53
C SER A 190 10.95 -3.45 11.26
N ILE A 191 10.47 -3.00 10.09
CA ILE A 191 11.02 -3.41 8.80
C ILE A 191 12.50 -3.05 8.77
N GLN A 192 12.87 -1.81 9.09
CA GLN A 192 14.26 -1.36 9.06
C GLN A 192 15.18 -2.16 10.00
N GLN A 193 14.73 -2.45 11.23
CA GLN A 193 15.47 -3.30 12.16
C GLN A 193 15.70 -4.71 11.58
N GLN A 194 14.70 -5.28 10.89
CA GLN A 194 14.80 -6.58 10.25
C GLN A 194 15.60 -6.55 8.93
N LEU A 195 15.57 -5.44 8.19
CA LEU A 195 16.41 -5.23 7.00
C LEU A 195 17.89 -5.16 7.38
N GLY A 196 18.21 -4.81 8.63
CA GLY A 196 19.55 -4.97 9.20
C GLY A 196 20.13 -6.39 9.07
N VAL A 197 19.29 -7.40 8.84
CA VAL A 197 19.72 -8.79 8.53
C VAL A 197 20.56 -8.87 7.25
N VAL A 198 20.33 -8.00 6.27
CA VAL A 198 21.14 -7.95 5.03
C VAL A 198 22.58 -7.48 5.32
N ALA A 199 22.79 -6.77 6.43
CA ALA A 199 24.11 -6.35 6.89
C ALA A 199 24.86 -7.44 7.69
N LEU A 200 24.25 -8.61 7.92
CA LEU A 200 24.90 -9.67 8.69
C LEU A 200 26.14 -10.23 7.96
N PRO A 201 27.23 -10.54 8.69
CA PRO A 201 28.46 -11.08 8.11
C PRO A 201 28.23 -12.32 7.24
N GLU A 202 27.26 -13.16 7.58
CA GLU A 202 26.90 -14.38 6.87
C GLU A 202 26.31 -14.06 5.49
N VAL A 203 25.38 -13.11 5.41
CA VAL A 203 24.79 -12.66 4.14
C VAL A 203 25.86 -11.99 3.29
N GLN A 204 26.73 -11.16 3.89
CA GLN A 204 27.86 -10.53 3.21
C GLN A 204 28.85 -11.58 2.66
N ALA A 205 29.09 -12.66 3.39
CA ALA A 205 29.93 -13.77 2.92
C ALA A 205 29.32 -14.49 1.71
N ILE A 206 27.99 -14.68 1.68
CA ILE A 206 27.28 -15.25 0.54
C ILE A 206 27.36 -14.30 -0.67
N VAL A 207 27.11 -13.01 -0.47
CA VAL A 207 27.23 -11.99 -1.54
C VAL A 207 28.65 -11.95 -2.09
N HIS A 208 29.68 -11.99 -1.23
CA HIS A 208 31.07 -12.05 -1.66
C HIS A 208 31.34 -13.32 -2.48
N ARG A 209 30.81 -14.48 -2.05
CA ARG A 209 30.92 -15.74 -2.81
C ARG A 209 30.26 -15.62 -4.19
N LEU A 210 29.05 -15.07 -4.26
CA LEU A 210 28.36 -14.81 -5.52
C LEU A 210 29.19 -13.93 -6.45
N ARG A 211 29.83 -12.87 -5.93
CA ARG A 211 30.75 -12.02 -6.71
C ARG A 211 31.93 -12.80 -7.30
N THR A 212 32.46 -13.79 -6.58
CA THR A 212 33.58 -14.62 -7.07
C THR A 212 33.18 -15.71 -8.05
N GLU A 213 31.97 -16.25 -7.92
CA GLU A 213 31.49 -17.39 -8.74
C GLU A 213 30.85 -16.93 -10.07
N CYS A 214 30.24 -15.75 -10.09
CA CYS A 214 29.53 -15.28 -11.27
C CYS A 214 30.52 -14.78 -12.33
N LYS A 215 30.43 -15.37 -13.53
CA LYS A 215 31.29 -15.03 -14.67
C LYS A 215 30.87 -13.72 -15.37
N SER A 216 29.64 -13.28 -15.12
CA SER A 216 29.11 -12.04 -15.62
C SER A 216 28.36 -11.32 -14.52
N GLN A 217 28.28 -10.01 -14.68
CA GLN A 217 27.51 -9.17 -13.79
C GLN A 217 26.02 -9.47 -13.84
N SER A 218 25.43 -9.64 -15.03
CA SER A 218 24.01 -9.97 -15.17
C SER A 218 23.64 -11.22 -14.36
N LEU A 219 24.50 -12.25 -14.41
CA LEU A 219 24.33 -13.46 -13.59
C LEU A 219 24.47 -13.19 -12.09
N PHE A 220 25.41 -12.32 -11.69
CA PHE A 220 25.56 -11.89 -10.30
C PHE A 220 24.31 -11.17 -9.78
N LEU A 221 23.78 -10.21 -10.54
CA LEU A 221 22.58 -9.45 -10.17
C LEU A 221 21.36 -10.36 -10.06
N HIS A 222 21.16 -11.24 -11.04
CA HIS A 222 20.07 -12.21 -10.99
C HIS A 222 20.16 -13.12 -9.76
N ARG A 223 21.36 -13.63 -9.43
CA ARG A 223 21.55 -14.47 -8.24
C ARG A 223 21.41 -13.69 -6.93
N ARG A 224 21.92 -12.44 -6.89
CA ARG A 224 21.78 -11.54 -5.76
C ARG A 224 20.31 -11.21 -5.52
N GLN A 225 19.56 -10.87 -6.56
CA GLN A 225 18.13 -10.63 -6.48
C GLN A 225 17.39 -11.85 -5.93
N GLY A 226 17.75 -13.07 -6.36
CA GLY A 226 17.19 -14.30 -5.77
C GLY A 226 17.50 -14.47 -4.28
N LEU A 227 18.73 -14.12 -3.85
CA LEU A 227 19.12 -14.14 -2.43
C LEU A 227 18.36 -13.07 -1.62
N ASP A 228 18.34 -11.83 -2.12
CA ASP A 228 17.68 -10.69 -1.50
C ASP A 228 16.18 -10.96 -1.42
N ALA A 229 15.54 -11.51 -2.46
CA ALA A 229 14.15 -11.95 -2.42
C ALA A 229 13.91 -13.04 -1.37
N ALA A 230 14.81 -14.02 -1.22
CA ALA A 230 14.68 -15.07 -0.21
C ALA A 230 14.76 -14.53 1.23
N ILE A 231 15.52 -13.45 1.46
CA ILE A 231 15.69 -12.83 2.78
C ILE A 231 14.60 -11.79 3.07
N LEU A 232 14.29 -10.94 2.08
CA LEU A 232 13.44 -9.76 2.25
C LEU A 232 11.96 -10.07 2.10
N LYS A 233 11.57 -11.01 1.22
CA LYS A 233 10.16 -11.36 1.00
C LYS A 233 9.46 -11.80 2.30
N PRO A 234 10.05 -12.66 3.17
CA PRO A 234 9.42 -13.01 4.44
C PRO A 234 9.25 -11.82 5.39
N VAL A 235 10.16 -10.83 5.36
CA VAL A 235 10.06 -9.60 6.17
C VAL A 235 8.88 -8.77 5.67
N PHE A 236 8.77 -8.56 4.35
CA PHE A 236 7.67 -7.83 3.76
C PHE A 236 6.32 -8.52 4.00
N GLU A 237 6.25 -9.84 3.82
CA GLU A 237 5.05 -10.64 4.11
C GLU A 237 4.63 -10.55 5.59
N ARG A 238 5.59 -10.59 6.53
CA ARG A 238 5.32 -10.43 7.97
C ARG A 238 4.70 -9.07 8.30
N HIS A 239 5.01 -8.05 7.51
CA HIS A 239 4.57 -6.68 7.72
C HIS A 239 3.42 -6.24 6.80
N GLY A 240 2.95 -7.13 5.93
CA GLY A 240 1.92 -6.79 4.94
C GLY A 240 2.38 -5.74 3.92
N VAL A 241 3.68 -5.69 3.63
CA VAL A 241 4.27 -4.77 2.65
C VAL A 241 4.13 -5.37 1.24
N ASP A 242 3.51 -4.62 0.33
CA ASP A 242 3.32 -4.96 -1.07
C ASP A 242 3.58 -3.75 -2.00
N SER A 243 3.44 -3.94 -3.31
CA SER A 243 3.81 -2.96 -4.34
C SER A 243 2.97 -1.67 -4.33
N LYS A 244 1.89 -1.61 -3.56
CA LYS A 244 1.08 -0.38 -3.38
C LYS A 244 1.08 0.11 -1.93
N TRP A 245 1.82 -0.54 -1.04
CA TRP A 245 1.95 -0.17 0.36
C TRP A 245 2.41 1.28 0.55
N TYR A 246 3.31 1.77 -0.31
CA TYR A 246 3.75 3.16 -0.28
C TYR A 246 2.66 4.16 -0.65
N ALA A 247 1.79 3.84 -1.62
CA ALA A 247 0.64 4.67 -1.95
C ALA A 247 -0.33 4.78 -0.76
N HIS A 248 -0.55 3.68 -0.03
CA HIS A 248 -1.36 3.69 1.20
C HIS A 248 -0.74 4.56 2.29
N ILE A 249 0.57 4.46 2.50
CA ILE A 249 1.28 5.34 3.45
C ILE A 249 1.17 6.80 3.03
N THR A 250 1.36 7.08 1.73
CA THR A 250 1.26 8.44 1.19
C THR A 250 -0.13 9.02 1.40
N SER A 251 -1.18 8.22 1.22
CA SER A 251 -2.56 8.62 1.51
C SER A 251 -2.82 8.84 3.01
N ALA A 252 -2.35 7.93 3.87
CA ALA A 252 -2.60 7.98 5.32
C ALA A 252 -1.83 9.09 6.03
N VAL A 253 -0.56 9.27 5.68
CA VAL A 253 0.35 10.23 6.31
C VAL A 253 0.26 11.61 5.63
N GLY A 254 -0.06 11.62 4.33
CA GLY A 254 -0.10 12.83 3.51
C GLY A 254 1.27 13.51 3.42
N SER A 255 1.28 14.76 2.94
CA SER A 255 2.50 15.58 2.84
C SER A 255 3.02 16.11 4.18
N LYS A 256 2.38 15.76 5.30
CA LYS A 256 2.68 16.32 6.63
C LYS A 256 3.93 15.73 7.29
N ARG A 257 4.40 14.56 6.83
CA ARG A 257 5.57 13.86 7.40
C ARG A 257 6.50 13.32 6.30
N PRO A 258 7.27 14.20 5.64
CA PRO A 258 8.13 13.81 4.53
C PRO A 258 9.16 12.74 4.92
N GLU A 259 9.63 12.71 6.17
CA GLU A 259 10.58 11.73 6.67
C GLU A 259 10.03 10.29 6.70
N VAL A 260 8.73 10.15 6.96
CA VAL A 260 8.03 8.86 6.94
C VAL A 260 7.86 8.37 5.51
N LEU A 261 7.48 9.28 4.60
CA LEU A 261 7.35 8.97 3.17
C LEU A 261 8.69 8.55 2.58
N GLU A 262 9.79 9.25 2.87
CA GLU A 262 11.11 8.89 2.37
C GLU A 262 11.53 7.47 2.83
N ARG A 263 11.29 7.13 4.11
CA ARG A 263 11.55 5.78 4.63
C ARG A 263 10.66 4.73 3.96
N ALA A 264 9.40 5.03 3.72
CA ALA A 264 8.47 4.12 3.05
C ALA A 264 8.82 3.92 1.58
N LYS A 265 9.27 4.97 0.89
CA LYS A 265 9.74 4.90 -0.48
C LYS A 265 10.93 3.95 -0.61
N ARG A 266 11.90 4.03 0.30
CA ARG A 266 13.02 3.08 0.34
C ARG A 266 12.58 1.62 0.48
N VAL A 267 11.54 1.36 1.27
CA VAL A 267 10.98 0.01 1.42
C VAL A 267 10.28 -0.44 0.14
N GLU A 268 9.55 0.45 -0.55
CA GLU A 268 8.94 0.19 -1.86
C GLU A 268 9.99 -0.15 -2.91
N ASP A 269 11.08 0.62 -2.98
CA ASP A 269 12.17 0.39 -3.93
C ASP A 269 12.83 -0.98 -3.69
N LEU A 270 13.07 -1.35 -2.43
CA LEU A 270 13.57 -2.69 -2.08
C LEU A 270 12.59 -3.80 -2.48
N LEU A 271 11.28 -3.58 -2.33
CA LEU A 271 10.28 -4.53 -2.75
C LEU A 271 10.23 -4.68 -4.29
N ALA A 272 10.25 -3.57 -5.03
CA ALA A 272 10.27 -3.57 -6.49
C ALA A 272 11.52 -4.31 -7.01
N TYR A 273 12.69 -4.02 -6.43
CA TYR A 273 13.93 -4.73 -6.73
C TYR A 273 13.81 -6.24 -6.49
N THR A 274 13.24 -6.67 -5.36
CA THR A 274 13.12 -8.12 -5.06
C THR A 274 12.05 -8.83 -5.87
N SER A 275 11.13 -8.09 -6.46
CA SER A 275 10.05 -8.63 -7.30
C SER A 275 10.47 -8.88 -8.75
N GLY A 276 11.71 -8.57 -9.13
CA GLY A 276 12.18 -8.81 -10.50
C GLY A 276 11.90 -7.67 -11.47
N ASP A 277 11.55 -6.47 -11.00
CA ASP A 277 11.22 -5.34 -11.88
C ASP A 277 12.46 -4.95 -12.72
N PRO A 278 12.45 -5.19 -14.06
CA PRO A 278 13.61 -4.94 -14.90
C PRO A 278 13.90 -3.45 -15.08
N GLU A 279 12.95 -2.56 -14.79
CA GLU A 279 13.11 -1.11 -14.90
C GLU A 279 13.64 -0.47 -13.60
N HIS A 280 13.88 -1.27 -12.56
CA HIS A 280 14.32 -0.75 -11.27
C HIS A 280 15.70 -0.05 -11.39
N PRO A 281 15.90 1.14 -10.80
CA PRO A 281 17.15 1.90 -10.89
C PRO A 281 18.40 1.14 -10.43
N LEU A 282 18.26 0.21 -9.47
CA LEU A 282 19.36 -0.67 -9.04
C LEU A 282 19.86 -1.62 -10.13
N HIS A 283 19.06 -1.93 -11.16
CA HIS A 283 19.52 -2.64 -12.34
C HIS A 283 20.35 -1.71 -13.25
N ALA A 284 19.98 -0.43 -13.37
CA ALA A 284 20.72 0.56 -14.16
C ALA A 284 22.03 1.01 -13.49
N ALA A 285 22.02 1.26 -12.17
CA ALA A 285 23.23 1.56 -11.38
C ALA A 285 24.23 0.40 -11.40
N ALA A 286 23.73 -0.81 -11.66
CA ALA A 286 24.60 -1.95 -11.83
C ALA A 286 25.54 -1.75 -13.03
N ASP A 287 25.13 -1.18 -14.15
CA ASP A 287 25.96 -1.06 -15.37
C ASP A 287 27.33 -0.36 -15.16
N ALA A 288 27.54 0.29 -14.01
CA ALA A 288 28.84 0.79 -13.53
C ALA A 288 29.79 -0.27 -12.90
N TRP A 289 29.41 -1.56 -12.90
CA TRP A 289 30.21 -2.64 -12.29
C TRP A 289 31.55 -2.81 -13.00
N GLN A 290 32.61 -2.62 -12.23
CA GLN A 290 33.92 -3.15 -12.57
C GLN A 290 34.11 -4.46 -11.81
N PRO A 291 34.57 -5.55 -12.48
CA PRO A 291 34.99 -6.74 -11.76
C PRO A 291 35.99 -6.32 -10.69
N ALA A 292 35.84 -6.86 -9.48
CA ALA A 292 36.77 -6.57 -8.39
C ALA A 292 38.21 -6.75 -8.94
N PRO A 293 39.05 -5.70 -8.92
CA PRO A 293 40.42 -5.85 -9.38
C PRO A 293 41.02 -7.02 -8.63
N ARG A 294 41.77 -7.89 -9.33
CA ARG A 294 42.50 -8.99 -8.72
C ARG A 294 43.61 -8.41 -7.83
N ARG A 295 43.25 -7.79 -6.72
CA ARG A 295 44.19 -7.29 -5.72
C ARG A 295 44.71 -8.47 -4.90
N PRO A 296 46.02 -8.52 -4.62
CA PRO A 296 46.61 -9.49 -3.70
C PRO A 296 45.86 -9.49 -2.36
N LEU A 297 45.76 -10.67 -1.73
CA LEU A 297 44.98 -10.91 -0.50
C LEU A 297 45.31 -9.94 0.66
N GLU A 298 46.50 -9.36 0.65
CA GLU A 298 47.07 -8.54 1.74
C GLU A 298 46.43 -7.14 1.87
N GLU A 299 45.79 -6.60 0.83
CA GLU A 299 45.14 -5.27 0.88
C GLU A 299 43.70 -5.28 1.39
N ARG A 300 43.06 -6.45 1.53
CA ARG A 300 41.60 -6.55 1.78
C ARG A 300 41.18 -6.35 3.24
N ALA A 301 42.13 -6.29 4.18
CA ALA A 301 41.84 -6.30 5.62
C ALA A 301 41.51 -4.92 6.25
N ARG A 302 41.36 -3.85 5.46
CA ARG A 302 41.28 -2.47 6.01
C ARG A 302 39.95 -1.70 5.80
N VAL A 303 38.94 -2.27 5.15
CA VAL A 303 37.68 -1.55 4.89
C VAL A 303 36.61 -1.94 5.91
N ARG A 304 35.95 -0.95 6.53
CA ARG A 304 34.95 -1.17 7.59
C ARG A 304 33.59 -1.58 7.00
N PRO A 305 32.83 -2.51 7.62
CA PRO A 305 31.66 -3.14 7.00
C PRO A 305 30.36 -2.31 6.95
N HIS A 306 30.21 -1.25 7.74
CA HIS A 306 28.91 -0.57 7.93
C HIS A 306 28.62 0.57 6.94
N GLU A 307 29.61 1.02 6.17
CA GLU A 307 29.45 2.12 5.20
C GLU A 307 29.05 1.63 3.79
N GLN A 308 29.17 0.33 3.47
CA GLN A 308 28.97 -0.18 2.11
C GLN A 308 27.52 -0.44 1.68
N LEU A 309 26.55 -0.37 2.59
CA LEU A 309 25.15 -0.66 2.26
C LEU A 309 24.36 0.56 1.77
N TRP A 310 24.86 1.78 2.01
CA TRP A 310 24.14 3.03 1.70
C TRP A 310 24.73 3.83 0.53
N GLU A 311 26.02 3.66 0.21
CA GLU A 311 26.64 4.31 -0.96
C GLU A 311 26.13 3.81 -2.33
N VAL A 312 25.39 2.70 -2.39
CA VAL A 312 24.80 2.18 -3.65
C VAL A 312 23.41 2.76 -3.92
N VAL A 313 22.79 3.39 -2.91
CA VAL A 313 21.45 4.00 -3.02
C VAL A 313 21.55 5.52 -3.23
N ASP A 314 22.64 6.15 -2.77
CA ASP A 314 22.90 7.59 -2.95
C ASP A 314 23.78 7.92 -4.19
N GLY A 315 23.99 6.96 -5.09
CA GLY A 315 24.78 7.10 -6.33
C GLY A 315 23.93 7.10 -7.60
#